data_AF-A0A5B8MVI5-F1
#
_entry.id   AF-A0A5B8MVI5-F1
#
_cell.length_a   1.000
_cell.length_b   1.000
_cell.length_c   1.000
_cell.angle_alpha   90.00
_cell.angle_beta   90.00
_cell.angle_gamma   90.00
#
_symmetry.space_group_name_H-M   'P 1'
#
loop_
_entity.id
_entity.type
_entity.pdbx_description
1 polymer ?
#
loop_
_entity_poly.entity_id
_entity_poly.type
_entity_poly.pdbx_seq_one_letter_code
_entity_poly.pdbx_strand_id
1 'polypeptide(L)'
;MFDMPDHLEKMVKVGVSYALEAAHESVDRCSYDCLRVLLKFGNIELDSGLDGDDEWTLVLRAVINDHPNCLRILLEHGADPNVQIDGLSPIHEAAERGHVECLRLLVAYGAEKDSLLESGDMTPLQFCVRGGHIECLRFLLDVGASPDIANVDGTTPIIYAAAENQVECLRMLLESGADKDRANGAGLTPVQHARDHGHARCLKLLLEAGATLPGALTGALTAPEPPRLQRGLEGGLPPPWLLGLGVDKDGPLFDFDSGDWKCATYHAANLKIEK
;
A
#
# COMPACT_ATOMS: atom_id res chain seq x y z
N MET A 1 8.04 41.96 32.59
CA MET A 1 7.45 40.67 32.24
C MET A 1 6.16 40.61 33.04
N PHE A 2 5.02 40.90 32.42
CA PHE A 2 3.73 40.92 33.14
C PHE A 2 3.30 39.47 33.31
N ASP A 3 3.23 38.97 34.54
CA ASP A 3 2.56 37.72 34.87
C ASP A 3 1.10 37.85 34.44
N MET A 4 0.67 37.03 33.49
CA MET A 4 -0.76 36.88 33.23
C MET A 4 -1.37 36.20 34.46
N PRO A 5 -2.46 36.73 35.06
CA PRO A 5 -3.17 36.04 36.12
C PRO A 5 -3.65 34.66 35.63
N ASP A 6 -3.42 33.60 36.41
CA ASP A 6 -3.79 32.21 36.08
C ASP A 6 -5.21 32.03 35.53
N HIS A 7 -6.16 32.89 35.93
CA HIS A 7 -7.53 32.88 35.42
C HIS A 7 -7.61 33.28 33.94
N LEU A 8 -6.87 34.31 33.51
CA LEU A 8 -6.84 34.72 32.11
C LEU A 8 -6.19 33.65 31.24
N GLU A 9 -5.15 32.98 31.74
CA GLU A 9 -4.54 31.84 31.05
C GLU A 9 -5.54 30.69 30.87
N LYS A 10 -6.34 30.36 31.90
CA LYS A 10 -7.41 29.35 31.79
C LYS A 10 -8.50 29.75 30.78
N MET A 11 -8.92 31.02 30.76
CA MET A 11 -9.93 31.48 29.79
C MET A 11 -9.42 31.41 28.36
N VAL A 12 -8.16 31.76 28.12
CA VAL A 12 -7.52 31.63 26.81
C VAL A 12 -7.46 30.17 26.40
N LYS A 13 -7.04 29.25 27.28
CA LYS A 13 -6.99 27.81 27.00
C LYS A 13 -8.36 27.24 26.63
N VAL A 14 -9.41 27.59 27.37
CA VAL A 14 -10.79 27.17 27.06
C VAL A 14 -11.23 27.71 25.69
N GLY A 15 -10.92 28.97 25.39
CA GLY A 15 -11.24 29.56 24.08
C GLY A 15 -10.52 28.90 22.91
N VAL A 16 -9.25 28.52 23.09
CA VAL A 16 -8.45 27.80 22.08
C VAL A 16 -9.00 26.39 21.84
N SER A 17 -9.34 25.66 22.91
CA SER A 17 -9.96 24.33 22.83
C SER A 17 -11.28 24.34 22.05
N TYR A 18 -12.18 25.30 22.31
CA TYR A 18 -13.43 25.42 21.53
C TYR A 18 -13.18 25.77 20.05
N ALA A 19 -12.17 26.58 19.74
CA ALA A 19 -11.83 26.90 18.36
C ALA A 19 -11.29 25.68 17.60
N LEU A 20 -10.48 24.86 18.26
CA LEU A 20 -9.99 23.59 17.72
C LEU A 20 -11.13 22.61 17.48
N GLU A 21 -12.01 22.37 18.47
CA GLU A 21 -13.21 21.53 18.32
C GLU A 21 -14.09 21.99 17.15
N ALA A 22 -14.35 23.29 17.05
CA ALA A 22 -15.12 23.86 15.94
C ALA A 22 -14.42 23.64 14.59
N ALA A 23 -13.08 23.65 14.56
CA ALA A 23 -12.31 23.36 13.36
C ALA A 23 -12.47 21.89 12.96
N HIS A 24 -12.40 20.94 13.91
CA HIS A 24 -12.64 19.52 13.64
C HIS A 24 -14.05 19.28 13.08
N GLU A 25 -15.08 19.84 13.71
CA GLU A 25 -16.45 19.74 13.22
C GLU A 25 -16.60 20.37 11.82
N SER A 26 -15.89 21.48 11.55
CA SER A 26 -15.90 22.09 10.21
C SER A 26 -15.26 21.19 9.16
N VAL A 27 -14.21 20.45 9.51
CA VAL A 27 -13.59 19.44 8.64
C VAL A 27 -14.56 18.27 8.42
N ASP A 28 -15.19 17.75 9.48
CA ASP A 28 -16.14 16.62 9.39
C ASP A 28 -17.36 16.96 8.52
N ARG A 29 -17.86 18.20 8.61
CA ARG A 29 -18.96 18.69 7.76
C ARG A 29 -18.53 19.14 6.37
N CYS A 30 -17.25 19.04 6.02
CA CYS A 30 -16.68 19.57 4.78
C CYS A 30 -16.96 21.09 4.59
N SER A 31 -17.08 21.84 5.69
CA SER A 31 -17.38 23.26 5.69
C SER A 31 -16.08 24.08 5.65
N TYR A 32 -15.49 24.16 4.46
CA TYR A 32 -14.22 24.88 4.26
C TYR A 32 -14.31 26.40 4.48
N ASP A 33 -15.49 27.01 4.35
CA ASP A 33 -15.68 28.44 4.67
C ASP A 33 -15.60 28.69 6.18
N CYS A 34 -16.25 27.84 6.98
CA CYS A 34 -16.13 27.87 8.43
C CYS A 34 -14.67 27.63 8.84
N LEU A 35 -14.01 26.63 8.24
CA LEU A 35 -12.62 26.34 8.50
C LEU A 35 -11.72 27.56 8.21
N ARG A 36 -11.89 28.24 7.07
CA ARG A 36 -11.11 29.46 6.74
C ARG A 36 -11.29 30.57 7.76
N VAL A 37 -12.52 30.78 8.24
CA VAL A 37 -12.80 31.80 9.26
C VAL A 37 -12.15 31.41 10.59
N LEU A 38 -12.25 30.13 10.97
CA LEU A 38 -11.65 29.62 12.20
C LEU A 38 -10.12 29.72 12.16
N LEU A 39 -9.45 29.29 11.10
CA LEU A 39 -7.99 29.39 10.99
C LEU A 39 -7.47 30.83 10.94
N LYS A 40 -8.30 31.77 10.48
CA LYS A 40 -7.93 33.19 10.42
C LYS A 40 -7.99 33.90 11.77
N PHE A 41 -8.88 33.48 12.66
CA PHE A 41 -9.17 34.22 13.91
C PHE A 41 -9.04 33.38 15.18
N GLY A 42 -9.31 32.08 15.10
CA GLY A 42 -9.03 31.09 16.12
C GLY A 42 -7.55 30.77 16.07
N ASN A 43 -6.82 31.13 17.13
CA ASN A 43 -5.43 30.74 17.31
C ASN A 43 -5.38 29.21 17.54
N ILE A 44 -5.48 28.44 16.46
CA ILE A 44 -5.63 26.98 16.45
C ILE A 44 -4.25 26.36 16.23
N GLU A 45 -3.89 25.41 17.09
CA GLU A 45 -2.76 24.52 16.86
C GLU A 45 -3.20 23.44 15.87
N LEU A 46 -2.59 23.43 14.68
CA LEU A 46 -3.06 22.61 13.54
C LEU A 46 -2.71 21.13 13.69
N ASP A 47 -1.58 20.87 14.34
CA ASP A 47 -0.94 19.55 14.43
C ASP A 47 -1.23 18.86 15.77
N SER A 48 -1.96 19.53 16.67
CA SER A 48 -2.48 18.92 17.90
C SER A 48 -3.75 18.14 17.61
N GLY A 49 -3.85 16.91 18.15
CA GLY A 49 -5.12 16.19 18.24
C GLY A 49 -6.07 16.81 19.27
N LEU A 50 -7.33 16.38 19.28
CA LEU A 50 -8.23 16.69 20.39
C LEU A 50 -7.84 15.86 21.62
N ASP A 51 -7.98 16.46 22.80
CA ASP A 51 -7.86 15.72 24.06
C ASP A 51 -9.03 14.71 24.17
N GLY A 52 -8.74 13.41 24.34
CA GLY A 52 -9.76 12.37 24.56
C GLY A 52 -9.60 11.16 23.65
N ASP A 53 -10.71 10.46 23.36
CA ASP A 53 -10.69 9.23 22.54
C ASP A 53 -10.52 9.52 21.02
N ASP A 54 -10.57 10.80 20.61
CA ASP A 54 -10.49 11.28 19.22
C ASP A 54 -9.19 12.09 18.99
N GLU A 55 -8.01 11.49 19.21
CA GLU A 55 -6.69 12.16 19.10
C GLU A 55 -6.28 12.58 17.67
N TRP A 56 -7.21 12.63 16.73
CA TRP A 56 -6.89 12.83 15.32
C TRP A 56 -6.62 14.31 15.05
N THR A 57 -5.54 14.61 14.32
CA THR A 57 -5.28 15.98 13.86
C THR A 57 -6.28 16.41 12.77
N LEU A 58 -6.38 17.72 12.54
CA LEU A 58 -7.24 18.26 11.47
C LEU A 58 -6.86 17.69 10.10
N VAL A 59 -5.57 17.50 9.84
CA VAL A 59 -5.04 16.91 8.61
C VAL A 59 -5.49 15.46 8.46
N LEU A 60 -5.30 14.63 9.50
CA LEU A 60 -5.73 13.23 9.48
C LEU A 60 -7.24 13.11 9.25
N ARG A 61 -8.05 13.92 9.94
CA ARG A 61 -9.50 13.92 9.78
C ARG A 61 -9.91 14.32 8.35
N ALA A 62 -9.27 15.33 7.77
CA ALA A 62 -9.53 15.74 6.39
C ALA A 62 -9.16 14.66 5.37
N VAL A 63 -8.06 13.93 5.59
CA VAL A 63 -7.64 12.81 4.74
C VAL A 63 -8.62 11.64 4.85
N ILE A 64 -8.96 11.23 6.08
CA ILE A 64 -9.79 10.05 6.34
C ILE A 64 -11.21 10.21 5.80
N ASN A 65 -11.74 11.44 5.82
CA ASN A 65 -13.04 11.78 5.26
C ASN A 65 -13.00 12.13 3.76
N ASP A 66 -11.84 12.05 3.09
CA ASP A 66 -11.65 12.45 1.68
C ASP A 66 -12.08 13.90 1.37
N HIS A 67 -11.62 14.85 2.19
CA HIS A 67 -11.94 16.27 2.06
C HIS A 67 -10.74 17.07 1.54
N PRO A 68 -10.35 16.95 0.25
CA PRO A 68 -9.15 17.58 -0.30
C PRO A 68 -9.18 19.11 -0.22
N ASN A 69 -10.36 19.74 -0.25
CA ASN A 69 -10.47 21.18 -0.09
C ASN A 69 -10.12 21.64 1.33
N CYS A 70 -10.58 20.92 2.36
CA CYS A 70 -10.21 21.18 3.75
C CYS A 70 -8.72 20.92 3.97
N LEU A 71 -8.22 19.78 3.46
CA LEU A 71 -6.81 19.43 3.51
C LEU A 71 -5.93 20.52 2.88
N ARG A 72 -6.25 20.98 1.67
CA ARG A 72 -5.52 22.07 1.02
C ARG A 72 -5.47 23.33 1.89
N ILE A 73 -6.60 23.71 2.49
CA ILE A 73 -6.66 24.90 3.35
C ILE A 73 -5.76 24.73 4.58
N LEU A 74 -5.77 23.56 5.21
CA LEU A 74 -4.91 23.26 6.37
C LEU A 74 -3.42 23.36 5.99
N LEU A 75 -3.03 22.75 4.88
CA LEU A 75 -1.65 22.77 4.37
C LEU A 75 -1.22 24.18 3.96
N GLU A 76 -2.10 24.98 3.35
CA GLU A 76 -1.85 26.41 3.03
C GLU A 76 -1.60 27.26 4.29
N HIS A 77 -2.16 26.85 5.44
CA HIS A 77 -1.96 27.52 6.74
C HIS A 77 -0.80 26.93 7.55
N GLY A 78 -0.02 26.02 6.96
CA GLY A 78 1.20 25.49 7.56
C GLY A 78 1.02 24.27 8.46
N ALA A 79 -0.09 23.53 8.33
CA ALA A 79 -0.21 22.22 8.97
C ALA A 79 0.88 21.27 8.44
N ASP A 80 1.46 20.46 9.32
CA ASP A 80 2.50 19.50 8.96
C ASP A 80 1.90 18.30 8.21
N PRO A 81 2.25 18.09 6.92
CA PRO A 81 1.77 16.94 6.16
C PRO A 81 2.34 15.60 6.67
N ASN A 82 3.38 15.62 7.50
CA ASN A 82 4.06 14.44 8.04
C ASN A 82 3.67 14.12 9.48
N VAL A 83 2.64 14.78 10.03
CA VAL A 83 2.19 14.54 11.40
C VAL A 83 1.90 13.05 11.62
N GLN A 84 2.42 12.50 12.72
CA GLN A 84 2.17 11.12 13.12
C GLN A 84 1.51 11.10 14.50
N ILE A 85 0.35 10.46 14.60
CA ILE A 85 -0.37 10.24 15.87
C ILE A 85 -0.75 8.77 15.93
N ASP A 86 -0.39 8.08 17.00
CA ASP A 86 -0.66 6.64 17.22
C ASP A 86 -0.27 5.74 16.03
N GLY A 87 0.85 6.07 15.38
CA GLY A 87 1.30 5.34 14.19
C GLY A 87 0.43 5.56 12.94
N LEU A 88 -0.46 6.54 12.94
CA LEU A 88 -1.19 7.01 11.75
C LEU A 88 -0.45 8.17 11.11
N SER A 89 -0.36 8.16 9.79
CA SER A 89 0.29 9.19 9.00
C SER A 89 -0.61 9.58 7.82
N PRO A 90 -0.81 10.88 7.53
CA PRO A 90 -1.70 11.35 6.46
C PRO A 90 -1.46 10.66 5.11
N ILE A 91 -0.20 10.49 4.71
CA ILE A 91 0.14 9.90 3.42
C ILE A 91 -0.19 8.40 3.35
N HIS A 92 -0.06 7.70 4.47
CA HIS A 92 -0.40 6.28 4.60
C HIS A 92 -1.92 6.08 4.57
N GLU A 93 -2.68 6.91 5.31
CA GLU A 93 -4.15 6.87 5.30
C GLU A 93 -4.74 7.20 3.92
N ALA A 94 -4.20 8.23 3.24
CA ALA A 94 -4.61 8.56 1.88
C ALA A 94 -4.35 7.39 0.92
N ALA A 95 -3.22 6.69 1.09
CA ALA A 95 -2.83 5.55 0.29
C ALA A 95 -3.68 4.30 0.59
N GLU A 96 -4.00 4.00 1.86
CA GLU A 96 -4.82 2.84 2.27
C GLU A 96 -6.26 2.96 1.78
N ARG A 97 -6.80 4.19 1.79
CA ARG A 97 -8.18 4.47 1.40
C ARG A 97 -8.37 4.77 -0.09
N GLY A 98 -7.28 5.03 -0.81
CA GLY A 98 -7.33 5.34 -2.25
C GLY A 98 -7.69 6.79 -2.55
N HIS A 99 -7.49 7.72 -1.62
CA HIS A 99 -7.79 9.14 -1.77
C HIS A 99 -6.69 9.85 -2.58
N VAL A 100 -6.70 9.65 -3.90
CA VAL A 100 -5.66 10.15 -4.82
C VAL A 100 -5.47 11.67 -4.72
N GLU A 101 -6.55 12.45 -4.62
CA GLU A 101 -6.44 13.91 -4.55
C GLU A 101 -5.83 14.38 -3.21
N CYS A 102 -6.17 13.73 -2.10
CA CYS A 102 -5.52 13.96 -0.82
C CYS A 102 -4.03 13.60 -0.90
N LEU A 103 -3.70 12.46 -1.52
CA LEU A 103 -2.33 12.01 -1.73
C LEU A 103 -1.50 13.01 -2.56
N ARG A 104 -2.08 13.54 -3.64
CA ARG A 104 -1.46 14.59 -4.47
C ARG A 104 -1.17 15.85 -3.67
N LEU A 105 -2.12 16.30 -2.85
CA LEU A 105 -1.93 17.47 -2.00
C LEU A 105 -0.83 17.25 -0.96
N LEU A 106 -0.86 16.12 -0.24
CA LEU A 106 0.17 15.80 0.76
C LEU A 106 1.57 15.84 0.16
N VAL A 107 1.79 15.15 -0.97
CA VAL A 107 3.10 15.15 -1.65
C VAL A 107 3.49 16.54 -2.13
N ALA A 108 2.54 17.33 -2.67
CA ALA A 108 2.81 18.68 -3.14
C ALA A 108 3.25 19.65 -2.03
N TYR A 109 2.82 19.40 -0.79
CA TYR A 109 3.18 20.19 0.40
C TYR A 109 4.34 19.59 1.21
N GLY A 110 5.01 18.54 0.71
CA GLY A 110 6.24 18.02 1.31
C GLY A 110 6.06 16.77 2.17
N ALA A 111 4.97 16.02 2.00
CA ALA A 111 4.84 14.71 2.63
C ALA A 111 5.93 13.74 2.15
N GLU A 112 6.49 12.96 3.08
CA GLU A 112 7.48 11.93 2.81
C GLU A 112 6.83 10.69 2.17
N LYS A 113 6.88 10.61 0.84
CA LYS A 113 6.31 9.50 0.03
C LYS A 113 6.88 8.11 0.32
N ASP A 114 8.09 8.06 0.89
CA ASP A 114 8.84 6.85 1.20
C ASP A 114 8.90 6.57 2.71
N SER A 115 8.10 7.31 3.51
CA SER A 115 8.06 7.14 4.95
C SER A 115 7.58 5.74 5.34
N LEU A 116 8.03 5.28 6.51
CA LEU A 116 7.48 4.10 7.17
C LEU A 116 6.65 4.57 8.36
N LEU A 117 5.62 3.81 8.72
CA LEU A 117 4.96 3.97 10.01
C LEU A 117 5.94 3.72 11.17
N GLU A 118 5.61 4.21 12.36
CA GLU A 118 6.46 4.02 13.56
C GLU A 118 6.70 2.53 13.88
N SER A 119 5.73 1.66 13.57
CA SER A 119 5.90 0.22 13.71
C SER A 119 6.90 -0.39 12.71
N GLY A 120 7.24 0.35 11.65
CA GLY A 120 8.14 -0.07 10.57
C GLY A 120 7.50 -1.01 9.54
N ASP A 121 6.18 -1.20 9.60
CA ASP A 121 5.53 -2.32 8.93
C ASP A 121 5.17 -2.10 7.47
N MET A 122 4.87 -0.88 7.04
CA MET A 122 4.43 -0.60 5.66
C MET A 122 4.78 0.82 5.22
N THR A 123 5.05 0.97 3.92
CA THR A 123 5.15 2.25 3.20
C THR A 123 3.79 2.66 2.59
N PRO A 124 3.59 3.93 2.21
CA PRO A 124 2.37 4.37 1.50
C PRO A 124 2.15 3.55 0.23
N LEU A 125 3.23 3.23 -0.47
CA LEU A 125 3.17 2.45 -1.70
C LEU A 125 2.63 1.03 -1.45
N GLN A 126 3.01 0.37 -0.36
CA GLN A 126 2.46 -0.95 0.02
C GLN A 126 0.99 -0.86 0.41
N PHE A 127 0.54 0.22 1.05
CA PHE A 127 -0.89 0.43 1.33
C PHE A 127 -1.71 0.56 0.04
N CYS A 128 -1.19 1.26 -0.99
CA CYS A 128 -1.84 1.28 -2.30
C CYS A 128 -1.97 -0.13 -2.89
N VAL A 129 -0.93 -0.95 -2.78
CA VAL A 129 -0.97 -2.35 -3.26
C VAL A 129 -2.00 -3.16 -2.50
N ARG A 130 -2.04 -3.06 -1.17
CA ARG A 130 -3.00 -3.76 -0.30
C ARG A 130 -4.46 -3.42 -0.64
N GLY A 131 -4.74 -2.13 -0.86
CA GLY A 131 -6.06 -1.66 -1.26
C GLY A 131 -6.40 -1.87 -2.75
N GLY A 132 -5.42 -2.25 -3.57
CA GLY A 132 -5.58 -2.32 -5.03
C GLY A 132 -5.77 -0.94 -5.69
N HIS A 133 -5.31 0.14 -5.04
CA HIS A 133 -5.50 1.53 -5.46
C HIS A 133 -4.50 1.91 -6.56
N ILE A 134 -4.79 1.47 -7.78
CA ILE A 134 -3.94 1.63 -8.97
C ILE A 134 -3.57 3.09 -9.24
N GLU A 135 -4.50 4.02 -9.07
CA GLU A 135 -4.25 5.45 -9.32
C GLU A 135 -3.30 6.07 -8.29
N CYS A 136 -3.45 5.74 -7.01
CA CYS A 136 -2.52 6.16 -5.96
C CYS A 136 -1.13 5.57 -6.19
N LEU A 137 -1.07 4.27 -6.50
CA LEU A 137 0.18 3.58 -6.82
C LEU A 137 0.89 4.24 -8.00
N ARG A 138 0.16 4.55 -9.08
CA ARG A 138 0.70 5.22 -10.27
C ARG A 138 1.28 6.57 -9.90
N PHE A 139 0.50 7.36 -9.16
CA PHE A 139 0.94 8.68 -8.74
C PHE A 139 2.23 8.62 -7.92
N LEU A 140 2.31 7.74 -6.91
CA LEU A 140 3.50 7.60 -6.07
C LEU A 140 4.74 7.21 -6.90
N LEU A 141 4.60 6.27 -7.82
CA LEU A 141 5.68 5.88 -8.73
C LEU A 141 6.10 7.03 -9.66
N ASP A 142 5.14 7.77 -10.21
CA ASP A 142 5.39 8.92 -11.10
C ASP A 142 6.15 10.06 -10.39
N VAL A 143 5.90 10.28 -9.09
CA VAL A 143 6.65 11.25 -8.28
C VAL A 143 7.96 10.69 -7.71
N GLY A 144 8.36 9.49 -8.13
CA GLY A 144 9.63 8.86 -7.81
C GLY A 144 9.69 8.22 -6.43
N ALA A 145 8.58 7.70 -5.89
CA ALA A 145 8.61 6.81 -4.74
C ALA A 145 9.40 5.55 -5.07
N SER A 146 10.16 5.04 -4.12
CA SER A 146 11.00 3.86 -4.34
C SER A 146 10.14 2.58 -4.30
N PRO A 147 10.15 1.75 -5.37
CA PRO A 147 9.36 0.52 -5.41
C PRO A 147 9.98 -0.63 -4.59
N ASP A 148 11.18 -0.44 -4.03
CA ASP A 148 11.99 -1.48 -3.39
C ASP A 148 12.20 -1.29 -1.88
N ILE A 149 11.49 -0.34 -1.26
CA ILE A 149 11.53 -0.18 0.19
C ILE A 149 10.87 -1.40 0.82
N ALA A 150 11.63 -2.06 1.69
CA ALA A 150 11.17 -3.22 2.42
C ALA A 150 10.71 -2.82 3.82
N ASN A 151 9.68 -3.50 4.31
CA ASN A 151 9.28 -3.38 5.72
C ASN A 151 10.22 -4.16 6.65
N VAL A 152 9.89 -4.20 7.96
CA VAL A 152 10.64 -4.93 8.99
C VAL A 152 10.91 -6.41 8.65
N ASP A 153 10.00 -7.08 7.93
CA ASP A 153 10.15 -8.48 7.51
C ASP A 153 10.98 -8.63 6.23
N GLY A 154 11.50 -7.54 5.68
CA GLY A 154 12.16 -7.52 4.38
C GLY A 154 11.18 -7.62 3.20
N THR A 155 9.87 -7.52 3.43
CA THR A 155 8.86 -7.63 2.38
C THR A 155 8.79 -6.32 1.60
N THR A 156 9.10 -6.39 0.29
CA THR A 156 8.97 -5.27 -0.66
C THR A 156 7.56 -5.22 -1.26
N PRO A 157 7.16 -4.08 -1.87
CA PRO A 157 5.90 -3.97 -2.60
C PRO A 157 5.64 -5.09 -3.61
N ILE A 158 6.68 -5.53 -4.34
CA ILE A 158 6.54 -6.59 -5.35
C ILE A 158 6.28 -7.97 -4.74
N ILE A 159 6.89 -8.28 -3.59
CA ILE A 159 6.60 -9.48 -2.82
C ILE A 159 5.15 -9.44 -2.33
N TYR A 160 4.74 -8.30 -1.77
CA TYR A 160 3.38 -8.11 -1.27
C TYR A 160 2.34 -8.27 -2.39
N ALA A 161 2.54 -7.62 -3.54
CA ALA A 161 1.67 -7.73 -4.70
C ALA A 161 1.57 -9.18 -5.22
N ALA A 162 2.68 -9.92 -5.17
CA ALA A 162 2.73 -11.32 -5.56
C ALA A 162 1.97 -12.23 -4.58
N ALA A 163 2.06 -11.98 -3.27
CA ALA A 163 1.38 -12.74 -2.21
C ALA A 163 -0.13 -12.48 -2.17
N GLU A 164 -0.55 -11.23 -2.41
CA GLU A 164 -1.96 -10.81 -2.35
C GLU A 164 -2.70 -10.84 -3.70
N ASN A 165 -2.10 -11.46 -4.73
CA ASN A 165 -2.67 -11.57 -6.09
C ASN A 165 -3.01 -10.23 -6.75
N GLN A 166 -2.24 -9.17 -6.47
CA GLN A 166 -2.46 -7.84 -7.02
C GLN A 166 -1.81 -7.70 -8.40
N VAL A 167 -2.37 -8.38 -9.40
CA VAL A 167 -1.82 -8.53 -10.75
C VAL A 167 -1.46 -7.20 -11.42
N GLU A 168 -2.32 -6.18 -11.30
CA GLU A 168 -2.10 -4.90 -11.96
C GLU A 168 -1.10 -4.02 -11.20
N CYS A 169 -1.13 -4.04 -9.87
CA CYS A 169 -0.08 -3.42 -9.04
C CYS A 169 1.29 -4.03 -9.35
N LEU A 170 1.35 -5.36 -9.44
CA LEU A 170 2.55 -6.11 -9.76
C LEU A 170 3.12 -5.70 -11.12
N ARG A 171 2.26 -5.57 -12.15
CA ARG A 171 2.66 -5.07 -13.46
C ARG A 171 3.31 -3.70 -13.37
N MET A 172 2.67 -2.76 -12.68
CA MET A 172 3.21 -1.40 -12.54
C MET A 172 4.52 -1.33 -11.75
N LEU A 173 4.66 -2.17 -10.73
CA LEU A 173 5.91 -2.31 -9.98
C LEU A 173 7.04 -2.83 -10.87
N LEU A 174 6.77 -3.82 -11.72
CA LEU A 174 7.73 -4.32 -12.69
C LEU A 174 8.11 -3.25 -13.73
N GLU A 175 7.13 -2.50 -14.24
CA GLU A 175 7.34 -1.41 -15.20
C GLU A 175 8.15 -0.24 -14.61
N SER A 176 8.01 0.01 -13.30
CA SER A 176 8.80 1.03 -12.58
C SER A 176 10.18 0.54 -12.14
N GLY A 177 10.54 -0.71 -12.46
CA GLY A 177 11.88 -1.24 -12.23
C GLY A 177 12.10 -1.89 -10.86
N ALA A 178 11.04 -2.28 -10.16
CA ALA A 178 11.14 -3.04 -8.90
C ALA A 178 12.00 -4.30 -9.07
N ASP A 179 12.78 -4.64 -8.05
CA ASP A 179 13.60 -5.84 -8.02
C ASP A 179 12.73 -7.10 -7.85
N LYS A 180 12.40 -7.70 -8.99
CA LYS A 180 11.61 -8.94 -9.11
C LYS A 180 12.25 -10.18 -8.47
N ASP A 181 13.54 -10.12 -8.13
CA ASP A 181 14.29 -11.24 -7.53
C ASP A 181 14.66 -11.00 -6.07
N ARG A 182 14.32 -9.82 -5.52
CA ARG A 182 14.61 -9.51 -4.12
C ARG A 182 13.86 -10.44 -3.19
N ALA A 183 14.60 -11.11 -2.31
CA ALA A 183 14.03 -11.95 -1.28
C ALA A 183 13.71 -11.16 -0.01
N ASN A 184 12.66 -11.55 0.70
CA ASN A 184 12.36 -11.03 2.04
C ASN A 184 13.30 -11.62 3.11
N GLY A 185 13.10 -11.26 4.38
CA GLY A 185 13.91 -11.75 5.50
C GLY A 185 13.88 -13.27 5.68
N ALA A 186 12.87 -13.96 5.15
CA ALA A 186 12.78 -15.43 5.13
C ALA A 186 13.50 -16.07 3.92
N GLY A 187 14.12 -15.28 3.05
CA GLY A 187 14.75 -15.76 1.82
C GLY A 187 13.75 -16.12 0.71
N LEU A 188 12.51 -15.66 0.79
CA LEU A 188 11.47 -15.93 -0.20
C LEU A 188 11.34 -14.77 -1.20
N THR A 189 11.37 -15.12 -2.48
CA THR A 189 11.22 -14.22 -3.64
C THR A 189 9.75 -14.02 -4.03
N PRO A 190 9.41 -12.97 -4.81
CA PRO A 190 8.05 -12.75 -5.31
C PRO A 190 7.47 -13.98 -6.04
N VAL A 191 8.32 -14.65 -6.83
CA VAL A 191 7.96 -15.87 -7.57
C VAL A 191 7.54 -17.00 -6.63
N GLN A 192 8.27 -17.20 -5.54
CA GLN A 192 7.93 -18.22 -4.54
C GLN A 192 6.60 -17.89 -3.86
N HIS A 193 6.36 -16.62 -3.50
CA HIS A 193 5.08 -16.20 -2.93
C HIS A 193 3.90 -16.41 -3.87
N ALA A 194 4.01 -15.98 -5.13
CA ALA A 194 2.96 -16.20 -6.13
C ALA A 194 2.69 -17.70 -6.37
N ARG A 195 3.74 -18.52 -6.39
CA ARG A 195 3.63 -19.98 -6.55
C ARG A 195 2.96 -20.63 -5.33
N ASP A 196 3.44 -20.34 -4.13
CA ASP A 196 3.03 -21.02 -2.90
C ASP A 196 1.56 -20.70 -2.56
N HIS A 197 1.07 -19.54 -2.97
CA HIS A 197 -0.34 -19.15 -2.84
C HIS A 197 -1.21 -19.49 -4.08
N GLY A 198 -0.62 -20.03 -5.16
CA GLY A 198 -1.36 -20.43 -6.36
C GLY A 198 -1.78 -19.29 -7.30
N HIS A 199 -1.16 -18.12 -7.19
CA HIS A 199 -1.49 -16.92 -7.97
C HIS A 199 -0.91 -16.96 -9.38
N ALA A 200 -1.53 -17.78 -10.24
CA ALA A 200 -1.02 -18.11 -11.58
C ALA A 200 -0.75 -16.88 -12.47
N ARG A 201 -1.57 -15.84 -12.36
CA ARG A 201 -1.42 -14.59 -13.13
C ARG A 201 -0.19 -13.80 -12.69
N CYS A 202 0.02 -13.66 -11.37
CA CYS A 202 1.21 -13.03 -10.83
C CYS A 202 2.48 -13.81 -11.18
N LEU A 203 2.43 -15.13 -11.05
CA LEU A 203 3.55 -16.01 -11.42
C LEU A 203 3.92 -15.85 -12.90
N LYS A 204 2.92 -15.86 -13.78
CA LYS A 204 3.13 -15.65 -15.22
C LYS A 204 3.80 -14.30 -15.49
N LEU A 205 3.31 -13.22 -14.89
CA LEU A 205 3.88 -11.88 -15.08
C LEU A 205 5.33 -11.79 -14.61
N LEU A 206 5.65 -12.35 -13.45
CA LEU A 206 7.01 -12.37 -12.92
C LEU A 206 7.97 -13.13 -13.85
N LEU A 207 7.55 -14.28 -14.37
CA LEU A 207 8.34 -15.07 -15.31
C LEU A 207 8.51 -14.36 -16.66
N GLU A 208 7.47 -13.72 -17.18
CA GLU A 208 7.54 -12.90 -18.39
C GLU A 208 8.48 -11.70 -18.23
N ALA A 209 8.57 -11.14 -17.02
CA ALA A 209 9.53 -10.10 -16.66
C ALA A 209 10.97 -10.64 -16.43
N GLY A 210 11.17 -11.96 -16.55
CA GLY A 210 12.46 -12.61 -16.41
C GLY A 210 12.90 -12.87 -14.97
N ALA A 211 11.97 -12.99 -14.03
CA ALA A 211 12.30 -13.35 -12.65
C ALA A 211 12.91 -14.76 -12.60
N THR A 212 13.92 -14.92 -11.77
CA THR A 212 14.65 -16.17 -11.61
C THR A 212 13.81 -17.19 -10.84
N LEU A 213 13.74 -18.41 -11.37
CA LEU A 213 13.21 -19.54 -10.63
C LEU A 213 14.28 -20.04 -9.64
N PRO A 214 13.95 -20.31 -8.37
CA PRO A 214 14.89 -20.90 -7.44
C PRO A 214 15.50 -22.21 -7.99
N GLY A 215 16.80 -22.42 -7.72
CA GLY A 215 17.67 -23.42 -8.36
C GLY A 215 17.28 -24.91 -8.28
N ALA A 216 16.12 -25.26 -7.73
CA ALA A 216 15.56 -26.61 -7.84
C ALA A 216 14.92 -26.89 -9.22
N LEU A 217 14.64 -25.86 -10.04
CA LEU A 217 13.88 -25.97 -11.29
C LEU A 217 14.66 -25.61 -12.56
N THR A 218 15.90 -25.11 -12.43
CA THR A 218 16.76 -24.73 -13.58
C THR A 218 17.11 -25.91 -14.50
N GLY A 219 17.02 -27.15 -14.02
CA GLY A 219 17.27 -28.35 -14.82
C GLY A 219 16.19 -28.68 -15.86
N ALA A 220 14.96 -28.18 -15.72
CA ALA A 220 13.84 -28.55 -16.59
C ALA A 220 13.64 -27.60 -17.80
N LEU A 221 14.24 -26.41 -17.80
CA LEU A 221 13.90 -25.32 -18.73
C LEU A 221 14.98 -24.99 -19.77
N THR A 222 16.15 -25.64 -19.75
CA THR A 222 17.31 -25.24 -20.59
C THR A 222 17.42 -25.94 -21.95
N ALA A 223 16.32 -26.51 -22.49
CA ALA A 223 16.34 -27.08 -23.84
C ALA A 223 16.23 -25.98 -24.94
N PRO A 224 17.01 -26.05 -26.04
CA PRO A 224 17.09 -25.00 -27.05
C PRO A 224 15.79 -24.87 -27.88
N GLU A 225 15.46 -23.65 -28.30
CA GLU A 225 14.21 -23.23 -28.98
C GLU A 225 13.75 -24.14 -30.15
N PRO A 226 12.42 -24.33 -30.33
CA PRO A 226 11.86 -24.85 -31.57
C PRO A 226 10.96 -23.83 -32.34
N PRO A 227 10.61 -24.13 -33.61
CA PRO A 227 10.39 -23.15 -34.67
C PRO A 227 8.98 -22.52 -34.76
N ARG A 228 8.92 -21.44 -35.56
CA ARG A 228 7.76 -20.58 -35.89
C ARG A 228 6.42 -21.32 -36.08
N LEU A 229 5.41 -20.82 -35.37
CA LEU A 229 4.00 -21.23 -35.40
C LEU A 229 3.35 -21.04 -36.79
N GLN A 230 2.74 -22.11 -37.33
CA GLN A 230 1.65 -22.00 -38.30
C GLN A 230 0.35 -22.55 -37.68
N ARG A 231 -0.73 -21.79 -37.94
CA ARG A 231 -2.06 -21.89 -37.34
C ARG A 231 -2.80 -23.18 -37.70
N GLY A 232 -3.60 -23.66 -36.75
CA GLY A 232 -4.70 -24.60 -36.93
C GLY A 232 -4.81 -25.51 -35.71
N LEU A 233 -5.43 -25.01 -34.64
CA LEU A 233 -6.68 -25.55 -34.04
C LEU A 233 -6.48 -26.92 -33.36
N GLU A 234 -6.88 -27.01 -32.08
CA GLU A 234 -6.87 -28.18 -31.18
C GLU A 234 -5.70 -28.27 -30.16
N GLY A 235 -6.05 -28.55 -28.90
CA GLY A 235 -5.17 -29.25 -27.95
C GLY A 235 -3.85 -28.59 -27.56
N GLY A 236 -3.81 -27.27 -27.38
CA GLY A 236 -2.59 -26.55 -27.00
C GLY A 236 -2.01 -27.06 -25.68
N LEU A 237 -0.89 -27.81 -25.76
CA LEU A 237 -0.05 -28.12 -24.61
C LEU A 237 0.23 -26.82 -23.86
N PRO A 238 0.12 -26.77 -22.52
CA PRO A 238 0.52 -25.58 -21.80
C PRO A 238 1.95 -25.19 -22.13
N PRO A 239 2.28 -23.88 -22.06
CA PRO A 239 3.62 -23.40 -22.32
C PRO A 239 4.65 -24.25 -21.59
N PRO A 240 5.78 -24.65 -22.21
CA PRO A 240 6.74 -25.58 -21.61
C PRO A 240 7.23 -25.21 -20.20
N TRP A 241 7.15 -23.92 -19.82
CA TRP A 241 7.46 -23.45 -18.47
C TRP A 241 6.49 -23.96 -17.38
N LEU A 242 5.26 -24.32 -17.75
CA LEU A 242 4.24 -24.88 -16.85
C LEU A 242 4.45 -26.39 -16.58
N LEU A 243 5.09 -27.11 -17.52
CA LEU A 243 5.39 -28.54 -17.37
C LEU A 243 6.53 -28.81 -16.38
N GLY A 244 7.37 -27.79 -16.12
CA GLY A 244 8.47 -27.87 -15.16
C GLY A 244 8.07 -27.78 -13.69
N LEU A 245 6.83 -27.38 -13.35
CA LEU A 245 6.39 -27.09 -11.98
C LEU A 245 5.93 -28.33 -11.18
N GLY A 246 6.32 -29.53 -11.59
CA GLY A 246 6.04 -30.77 -10.86
C GLY A 246 4.70 -31.38 -11.23
N VAL A 247 4.68 -32.18 -12.28
CA VAL A 247 3.58 -33.12 -12.56
C VAL A 247 3.64 -34.20 -11.48
N ASP A 248 2.69 -34.23 -10.55
CA ASP A 248 2.52 -35.39 -9.67
C ASP A 248 1.99 -36.58 -10.51
N LYS A 249 2.15 -37.81 -10.02
CA LYS A 249 1.76 -39.07 -10.67
C LYS A 249 0.30 -39.12 -11.17
N ASP A 250 -0.54 -38.18 -10.73
CA ASP A 250 -1.98 -38.09 -11.01
C ASP A 250 -2.36 -36.96 -12.01
N GLY A 251 -1.39 -36.37 -12.73
CA GLY A 251 -1.62 -35.42 -13.83
C GLY A 251 -1.25 -33.94 -13.52
N PRO A 252 -1.54 -32.99 -14.43
CA PRO A 252 -1.14 -31.59 -14.26
C PRO A 252 -1.78 -31.00 -12.99
N LEU A 253 -0.97 -30.26 -12.23
CA LEU A 253 -1.42 -29.52 -11.05
C LEU A 253 -2.39 -28.40 -11.42
N PHE A 254 -2.36 -27.88 -12.64
CA PHE A 254 -3.29 -26.86 -13.12
C PHE A 254 -4.46 -27.51 -13.85
N ASP A 255 -5.67 -27.30 -13.36
CA ASP A 255 -6.89 -27.69 -14.05
C ASP A 255 -7.28 -26.60 -15.04
N PHE A 256 -7.22 -26.94 -16.33
CA PHE A 256 -7.48 -26.01 -17.44
C PHE A 256 -8.96 -25.67 -17.60
N ASP A 257 -9.87 -26.46 -17.05
CA ASP A 257 -11.31 -26.20 -17.12
C ASP A 257 -11.78 -25.25 -16.00
N SER A 258 -11.14 -25.32 -14.82
CA SER A 258 -11.45 -24.46 -13.68
C SER A 258 -10.54 -23.22 -13.55
N GLY A 259 -9.32 -23.28 -14.10
CA GLY A 259 -8.31 -22.23 -13.94
C GLY A 259 -7.59 -22.26 -12.59
N ASP A 260 -7.79 -23.31 -11.79
CA ASP A 260 -7.25 -23.47 -10.45
C ASP A 260 -6.08 -24.47 -10.41
N TRP A 261 -5.17 -24.25 -9.46
CA TRP A 261 -4.15 -25.25 -9.10
C TRP A 261 -4.73 -26.26 -8.09
N LYS A 262 -4.63 -27.55 -8.36
CA LYS A 262 -4.97 -28.67 -7.46
C LYS A 262 -4.25 -28.61 -6.10
N CYS A 263 -3.16 -27.85 -5.98
CA CYS A 263 -2.42 -27.70 -4.72
C CYS A 263 -3.06 -26.78 -3.67
N ALA A 264 -4.20 -26.12 -3.97
CA ALA A 264 -4.93 -25.29 -3.00
C ALA A 264 -5.48 -26.05 -1.77
N THR A 265 -5.31 -27.38 -1.69
CA THR A 265 -5.73 -28.20 -0.53
C THR A 265 -4.63 -28.46 0.50
N TYR A 266 -3.38 -28.03 0.28
CA TYR A 266 -2.27 -28.41 1.17
C TYR A 266 -2.09 -27.54 2.43
N HIS A 267 -2.79 -26.41 2.57
CA HIS A 267 -2.68 -25.55 3.77
C HIS A 267 -3.91 -25.51 4.70
N ALA A 268 -5.04 -26.07 4.29
CA ALA A 268 -6.21 -26.21 5.18
C ALA A 268 -6.16 -27.46 6.10
N ALA A 269 -5.19 -28.37 5.88
CA ALA A 269 -5.14 -29.65 6.59
C ALA A 269 -4.19 -29.70 7.81
N ASN A 270 -3.35 -28.68 8.03
CA ASN A 270 -2.35 -28.67 9.12
C ASN A 270 -2.68 -27.73 10.31
N LEU A 271 -3.91 -27.19 10.37
CA LEU A 271 -4.49 -26.67 11.61
C LEU A 271 -5.37 -27.75 12.27
N LYS A 272 -4.77 -28.90 12.59
CA LYS A 272 -5.26 -29.73 13.70
C LYS A 272 -4.25 -29.63 14.82
N ILE A 273 -4.60 -28.77 15.77
CA ILE A 273 -4.07 -28.77 17.13
C ILE A 273 -4.20 -30.21 17.65
N GLU A 274 -3.06 -30.79 18.04
CA GLU A 274 -2.97 -32.11 18.65
C GLU A 274 -3.74 -32.18 19.98
N LYS A 275 -4.37 -33.34 20.20
CA LYS A 275 -4.12 -34.18 21.38
C LYS A 275 -4.10 -35.64 20.97
#